data_AF-A0A1Y3BKT3-F1
#
_entry.id   AF-A0A1Y3BKT3-F1
#
_cell.length_a   1.000
_cell.length_b   1.000
_cell.length_c   1.000
_cell.angle_alpha   90.00
_cell.angle_beta   90.00
_cell.angle_gamma   90.00
#
_symmetry.space_group_name_H-M   'P 1'
#
loop_
_entity.id
_entity.type
_entity.pdbx_description
1 polymer ?
#
loop_
_entity_poly.entity_id
_entity_poly.type
_entity_poly.pdbx_seq_one_letter_code
_entity_poly.pdbx_strand_id
1 'polypeptide(L)'
;SDYINANYVRGSSGNQRAYIASQGPLPNTLVDFWRMIWETEILVIVMACNEREAGKYKCEPYWPTNTDEKQQYGNITVEHVKWRQVCPDFLVRTFKVVADDEERTICQFHYTTWPDHGVPSSVQPILELVRLMRDVQSTESRPILVHCSAGCGRTGTLCSIDYVWALLRTGKLREDFSLFEIISDMQLFQHYSNNI
;
A
#
# COMPACT_ATOMS: atom_id res chain seq x y z
N SER A 1 -20.58 -0.31 -8.95
CA SER A 1 -19.65 -0.86 -9.97
C SER A 1 -18.55 -1.48 -9.17
N ASP A 2 -18.55 -2.80 -9.00
CA ASP A 2 -17.79 -3.47 -7.95
C ASP A 2 -16.30 -3.69 -8.28
N TYR A 3 -15.75 -2.99 -9.28
CA TYR A 3 -14.43 -3.28 -9.80
C TYR A 3 -13.37 -2.30 -9.29
N ILE A 4 -12.36 -2.86 -8.61
CA ILE A 4 -11.09 -2.19 -8.34
C ILE A 4 -10.01 -2.90 -9.11
N ASN A 5 -9.18 -2.12 -9.80
CA ASN A 5 -7.97 -2.67 -10.40
C ASN A 5 -6.93 -2.94 -9.31
N ALA A 6 -6.99 -4.13 -8.74
CA ALA A 6 -6.10 -4.63 -7.72
C ALA A 6 -5.74 -6.10 -7.96
N ASN A 7 -4.50 -6.46 -7.63
CA ASN A 7 -3.95 -7.79 -7.83
C ASN A 7 -3.20 -8.26 -6.59
N TYR A 8 -3.35 -9.52 -6.23
CA TYR A 8 -2.49 -10.14 -5.22
C TYR A 8 -1.05 -10.30 -5.75
N VAL A 9 -0.08 -10.09 -4.87
CA VAL A 9 1.34 -10.31 -5.16
C VAL A 9 1.93 -11.26 -4.13
N ARG A 10 2.74 -12.20 -4.62
CA ARG A 10 3.43 -13.20 -3.80
C ARG A 10 4.52 -12.56 -2.94
N GLY A 11 4.63 -13.01 -1.69
CA GLY A 11 5.66 -12.60 -0.74
C GLY A 11 6.83 -13.55 -0.64
N SER A 12 7.84 -13.15 0.13
CA SER A 12 9.11 -13.86 0.31
C SER A 12 8.95 -15.20 1.05
N SER A 13 7.86 -15.36 1.81
CA SER A 13 7.52 -16.62 2.49
C SER A 13 6.93 -17.68 1.56
N GLY A 14 6.59 -17.30 0.32
CA GLY A 14 5.81 -18.13 -0.60
C GLY A 14 4.29 -17.93 -0.48
N ASN A 15 3.81 -17.08 0.42
CA ASN A 15 2.40 -16.71 0.47
C ASN A 15 2.00 -15.97 -0.83
N GLN A 16 0.95 -16.43 -1.51
CA GLN A 16 0.44 -15.82 -2.74
C GLN A 16 -0.27 -14.47 -2.50
N ARG A 17 -0.62 -14.14 -1.26
CA ARG A 17 -1.42 -12.97 -0.88
C ARG A 17 -0.69 -12.06 0.10
N ALA A 18 0.63 -11.92 -0.05
CA ALA A 18 1.44 -11.10 0.85
C ALA A 18 1.24 -9.59 0.62
N TYR A 19 0.88 -9.21 -0.61
CA TYR A 19 0.53 -7.83 -0.95
C TYR A 19 -0.73 -7.78 -1.80
N ILE A 20 -1.37 -6.61 -1.77
CA ILE A 20 -2.32 -6.19 -2.79
C ILE A 20 -1.73 -4.98 -3.48
N ALA A 21 -1.47 -5.08 -4.79
CA ALA A 21 -1.06 -3.96 -5.62
C ALA A 21 -2.30 -3.38 -6.30
N SER A 22 -2.63 -2.12 -6.00
CA SER A 22 -3.85 -1.47 -6.51
C SER A 22 -3.57 -0.14 -7.19
N GLN A 23 -4.46 0.27 -8.08
CA GLN A 23 -4.59 1.68 -8.47
C GLN A 23 -5.06 2.54 -7.29
N GLY A 24 -4.83 3.85 -7.36
CA GLY A 24 -5.48 4.80 -6.45
C GLY A 24 -6.98 4.86 -6.73
N PRO A 25 -7.84 4.98 -5.69
CA PRO A 25 -9.28 5.02 -5.90
C PRO A 25 -9.72 6.25 -6.71
N LEU A 26 -10.82 6.06 -7.44
CA LEU A 26 -11.58 7.08 -8.17
C LEU A 26 -12.83 7.48 -7.35
N PRO A 27 -13.51 8.60 -7.67
CA PRO A 27 -14.66 9.06 -6.88
C PRO A 27 -15.72 7.97 -6.71
N ASN A 28 -15.96 7.20 -7.78
CA ASN A 28 -16.97 6.16 -7.85
C ASN A 28 -16.48 4.78 -7.37
N THR A 29 -15.24 4.66 -6.89
CA THR A 29 -14.67 3.39 -6.37
C THR A 29 -14.17 3.51 -4.92
N LEU A 30 -14.44 4.63 -4.24
CA LEU A 30 -14.05 4.83 -2.83
C LEU A 30 -14.65 3.78 -1.89
N VAL A 31 -15.93 3.46 -2.10
CA VAL A 31 -16.64 2.45 -1.30
C VAL A 31 -16.05 1.06 -1.54
N ASP A 32 -15.82 0.71 -2.81
CA ASP A 32 -15.20 -0.57 -3.17
C ASP A 32 -13.79 -0.69 -2.56
N PHE A 33 -13.06 0.44 -2.43
CA PHE A 33 -11.67 0.45 -1.98
C PHE A 33 -11.60 0.12 -0.49
N TRP A 34 -12.50 0.73 0.29
CA TRP A 34 -12.68 0.37 1.68
C TRP A 34 -13.24 -1.03 1.87
N ARG A 35 -14.17 -1.48 1.02
CA ARG A 35 -14.66 -2.86 1.04
C ARG A 35 -13.52 -3.86 0.85
N MET A 36 -12.66 -3.66 -0.14
CA MET A 36 -11.45 -4.47 -0.37
C MET A 36 -10.52 -4.45 0.85
N ILE A 37 -10.19 -3.27 1.39
CA ILE A 37 -9.35 -3.12 2.59
C ILE A 37 -9.91 -3.94 3.76
N TRP A 38 -11.23 -3.89 3.95
CA TRP A 38 -11.91 -4.58 5.03
C TRP A 38 -11.96 -6.09 4.83
N GLU A 39 -12.43 -6.56 3.67
CA GLU A 39 -12.57 -7.99 3.37
C GLU A 39 -11.23 -8.73 3.34
N THR A 40 -10.15 -8.03 2.97
CA THR A 40 -8.80 -8.61 2.91
C THR A 40 -7.98 -8.38 4.19
N GLU A 41 -8.61 -7.90 5.26
CA GLU A 41 -8.02 -7.69 6.58
C GLU A 41 -6.74 -6.84 6.57
N ILE A 42 -6.69 -5.80 5.73
CA ILE A 42 -5.53 -4.91 5.64
C ILE A 42 -5.29 -4.20 6.97
N LEU A 43 -4.03 -4.22 7.43
CA LEU A 43 -3.56 -3.42 8.58
C LEU A 43 -2.66 -2.26 8.15
N VAL A 44 -2.00 -2.40 7.00
CA VAL A 44 -1.02 -1.44 6.48
C VAL A 44 -1.37 -1.08 5.05
N ILE A 45 -1.47 0.23 4.81
CA ILE A 45 -1.61 0.83 3.48
C ILE A 45 -0.36 1.63 3.18
N VAL A 46 0.22 1.47 2.00
CA VAL A 46 1.33 2.26 1.49
C VAL A 46 0.88 3.00 0.24
N MET A 47 0.76 4.32 0.38
CA MET A 47 0.38 5.27 -0.67
C MET A 47 1.63 5.98 -1.19
N ALA A 48 1.96 5.77 -2.46
CA ALA A 48 3.18 6.30 -3.07
C ALA A 48 2.91 7.38 -4.15
N CYS A 49 1.78 8.08 -4.07
CA CYS A 49 1.48 9.24 -4.91
C CYS A 49 0.69 10.28 -4.11
N ASN A 50 0.80 11.55 -4.49
CA ASN A 50 -0.10 12.57 -3.97
C ASN A 50 -1.46 12.54 -4.68
N GLU A 51 -2.45 13.24 -4.14
CA GLU A 51 -3.78 13.42 -4.79
C GLU A 51 -3.65 14.11 -6.15
N ARG A 52 -2.73 15.08 -6.25
CA ARG A 52 -2.39 15.80 -7.47
C ARG A 52 -0.88 15.88 -7.68
N GLU A 53 -0.46 15.61 -8.90
CA GLU A 53 0.95 15.68 -9.33
C GLU A 53 1.02 16.36 -10.70
N ALA A 54 1.91 17.34 -10.86
CA ALA A 54 2.06 18.12 -12.10
C ALA A 54 0.72 18.63 -12.67
N GLY A 55 -0.19 19.08 -11.78
CA GLY A 55 -1.51 19.60 -12.14
C GLY A 55 -2.55 18.54 -12.54
N LYS A 56 -2.19 17.25 -12.56
CA LYS A 56 -3.09 16.15 -12.88
C LYS A 56 -3.57 15.44 -11.62
N TYR A 57 -4.81 14.97 -11.68
CA TYR A 57 -5.38 14.14 -10.63
C TYR A 57 -4.80 12.72 -10.66
N LYS A 58 -4.51 12.15 -9.48
CA LYS A 58 -3.80 10.88 -9.34
C LYS A 58 -4.50 9.88 -8.44
N CYS A 59 -5.16 10.33 -7.38
CA CYS A 59 -5.79 9.49 -6.37
C CYS A 59 -6.84 10.30 -5.60
N GLU A 60 -8.02 9.73 -5.37
CA GLU A 60 -8.98 10.30 -4.43
C GLU A 60 -8.49 10.20 -2.98
N PRO A 61 -8.72 11.23 -2.15
CA PRO A 61 -8.57 11.10 -0.71
C PRO A 61 -9.65 10.15 -0.19
N TYR A 62 -9.20 9.00 0.30
CA TYR A 62 -10.05 7.98 0.91
C TYR A 62 -10.00 8.01 2.43
N TRP A 63 -9.60 9.13 3.04
CA TRP A 63 -9.53 9.29 4.49
C TRP A 63 -10.09 10.64 4.96
N PRO A 64 -10.59 10.75 6.20
CA PRO A 64 -10.93 12.03 6.81
C PRO A 64 -9.69 12.91 6.97
N THR A 65 -9.74 14.17 6.54
CA THR A 65 -8.55 15.02 6.50
C THR A 65 -8.08 15.41 7.89
N ASN A 66 -9.00 15.75 8.78
CA ASN A 66 -8.67 16.26 10.10
C ASN A 66 -8.66 15.14 11.14
N THR A 67 -7.81 15.28 12.16
CA THR A 67 -7.84 14.39 13.33
C THR A 67 -9.21 14.46 14.01
N ASP A 68 -9.67 13.34 14.55
CA ASP A 68 -10.98 13.13 15.19
C ASP A 68 -12.19 13.23 14.23
N GLU A 69 -11.95 13.50 12.94
CA GLU A 69 -12.97 13.48 11.91
C GLU A 69 -13.29 12.04 11.48
N LYS A 70 -14.56 11.81 11.16
CA LYS A 70 -15.08 10.52 10.68
C LYS A 70 -15.68 10.69 9.30
N GLN A 71 -15.47 9.71 8.44
CA GLN A 71 -16.08 9.62 7.12
C GLN A 71 -16.62 8.22 6.89
N GLN A 72 -17.80 8.15 6.28
CA GLN A 72 -18.49 6.91 5.99
C GLN A 72 -18.32 6.52 4.51
N TYR A 73 -17.96 5.26 4.27
CA TYR A 73 -17.81 4.64 2.95
C TYR A 73 -18.68 3.37 2.92
N GLY A 74 -19.93 3.49 2.51
CA GLY A 74 -20.89 2.39 2.63
C GLY A 74 -21.19 2.05 4.09
N ASN A 75 -21.02 0.80 4.50
CA ASN A 75 -21.14 0.36 5.90
C ASN A 75 -19.86 0.56 6.73
N ILE A 76 -18.77 1.01 6.13
CA ILE A 76 -17.47 1.19 6.79
C ILE A 76 -17.33 2.65 7.24
N THR A 77 -17.06 2.87 8.52
CA THR A 77 -16.73 4.19 9.08
C THR A 77 -15.24 4.28 9.37
N VAL A 78 -14.58 5.32 8.85
CA VAL A 78 -13.15 5.57 9.02
C VAL A 78 -12.98 6.85 9.84
N GLU A 79 -12.25 6.74 10.93
CA GLU A 79 -11.90 7.83 11.83
C GLU A 79 -10.40 8.10 11.78
N HIS A 80 -10.01 9.37 11.59
CA HIS A 80 -8.61 9.77 11.61
C HIS A 80 -8.14 10.02 13.05
N VAL A 81 -7.43 9.05 13.63
CA VAL A 81 -7.05 9.07 15.05
C VAL A 81 -5.85 9.96 15.32
N LYS A 82 -4.82 9.84 14.47
CA LYS A 82 -3.59 10.64 14.60
C LYS A 82 -2.76 10.54 13.33
N TRP A 83 -1.84 11.48 13.17
CA TRP A 83 -0.79 11.39 12.17
C TRP A 83 0.54 11.91 12.73
N ARG A 84 1.64 11.52 12.07
CA ARG A 84 2.97 12.07 12.33
C ARG A 84 3.77 12.18 11.03
N GLN A 85 4.51 13.28 10.88
CA GLN A 85 5.56 13.37 9.88
C GLN A 85 6.77 12.55 10.37
N VAL A 86 7.25 11.59 9.57
CA VAL A 86 8.41 10.77 9.95
C VAL A 86 9.70 11.41 9.49
N CYS A 87 9.72 11.85 8.23
CA CYS A 87 10.78 12.66 7.62
C CYS A 87 10.13 13.57 6.56
N PRO A 88 10.85 14.48 5.90
CA PRO A 88 10.26 15.34 4.86
C PRO A 88 9.54 14.58 3.72
N ASP A 89 9.90 13.32 3.50
CA ASP A 89 9.45 12.53 2.35
C ASP A 89 8.17 11.74 2.57
N PHE A 90 7.85 11.39 3.83
CA PHE A 90 6.63 10.64 4.13
C PHE A 90 6.10 10.87 5.54
N LEU A 91 4.81 10.61 5.67
CA LEU A 91 4.06 10.67 6.92
C LEU A 91 3.32 9.36 7.17
N VAL A 92 2.84 9.18 8.40
CA VAL A 92 2.02 8.04 8.80
C VAL A 92 0.73 8.55 9.42
N ARG A 93 -0.41 8.01 8.97
CA ARG A 93 -1.73 8.20 9.58
C ARG A 93 -2.18 6.91 10.26
N THR A 94 -2.86 7.04 11.37
CA THR A 94 -3.54 5.93 12.06
C THR A 94 -5.03 6.16 11.95
N PHE A 95 -5.72 5.16 11.43
CA PHE A 95 -7.17 5.14 11.29
C PHE A 95 -7.77 4.12 12.24
N LYS A 96 -8.91 4.49 12.83
CA LYS A 96 -9.84 3.55 13.46
C LYS A 96 -10.94 3.28 12.44
N VAL A 97 -11.13 2.02 12.10
CA VAL A 97 -12.07 1.60 11.06
C VAL A 97 -13.08 0.65 11.69
N VAL A 98 -14.36 0.96 11.52
CA VAL A 98 -15.47 0.21 12.13
C VAL A 98 -16.43 -0.23 11.04
N ALA A 99 -16.78 -1.52 11.03
CA ALA A 99 -17.86 -2.07 10.22
C ALA A 99 -18.42 -3.33 10.89
N ASP A 100 -19.74 -3.53 10.78
CA ASP A 100 -20.45 -4.72 11.29
C ASP A 100 -20.05 -5.14 12.72
N ASP A 101 -20.00 -4.17 13.64
CA ASP A 101 -19.62 -4.30 15.06
C ASP A 101 -18.16 -4.73 15.34
N GLU A 102 -17.33 -4.85 14.31
CA GLU A 102 -15.89 -5.04 14.44
C GLU A 102 -15.14 -3.70 14.31
N GLU A 103 -14.02 -3.60 15.02
CA GLU A 103 -13.12 -2.45 14.99
C GLU A 103 -11.70 -2.89 14.63
N ARG A 104 -11.06 -2.16 13.72
CA ARG A 104 -9.68 -2.40 13.29
C ARG A 104 -8.88 -1.10 13.30
N THR A 105 -7.61 -1.21 13.65
CA THR A 105 -6.65 -0.12 13.51
C THR A 105 -5.86 -0.32 12.22
N ILE A 106 -5.86 0.68 11.34
CA ILE A 106 -5.15 0.63 10.05
C ILE A 106 -4.15 1.79 10.00
N CYS A 107 -2.92 1.49 9.59
CA CYS A 107 -1.85 2.48 9.42
C CYS A 107 -1.63 2.77 7.93
N GLN A 108 -1.72 4.03 7.53
CA GLN A 108 -1.39 4.47 6.18
C GLN A 108 -0.05 5.20 6.17
N PHE A 109 0.90 4.67 5.41
CA PHE A 109 2.18 5.30 5.08
C PHE A 109 2.01 6.06 3.77
N HIS A 110 2.18 7.37 3.79
CA HIS A 110 2.01 8.21 2.60
C HIS A 110 3.34 8.87 2.23
N TYR A 111 3.96 8.36 1.15
CA TYR A 111 5.18 8.90 0.57
C TYR A 111 4.84 10.02 -0.40
N THR A 112 5.16 11.26 -0.04
CA THR A 112 4.67 12.48 -0.69
C THR A 112 5.68 13.10 -1.66
N THR A 113 6.96 12.75 -1.58
CA THR A 113 8.02 13.36 -2.41
C THR A 113 8.48 12.47 -3.57
N TRP A 114 7.81 11.35 -3.84
CA TRP A 114 8.19 10.47 -4.96
C TRP A 114 7.74 11.07 -6.30
N PRO A 115 8.66 11.43 -7.20
CA PRO A 115 8.30 12.00 -8.50
C PRO A 115 7.59 10.96 -9.41
N ASP A 116 6.56 11.39 -10.14
CA ASP A 116 5.76 10.53 -11.03
C ASP A 116 6.59 9.89 -12.16
N HIS A 117 7.57 10.63 -12.69
CA HIS A 117 8.48 10.19 -13.76
C HIS A 117 9.95 10.27 -13.32
N GLY A 118 10.27 9.66 -12.17
CA GLY A 118 11.64 9.60 -11.68
C GLY A 118 11.80 8.71 -10.45
N VAL A 119 12.92 8.88 -9.77
CA VAL A 119 13.23 8.22 -8.49
C VAL A 119 13.49 9.28 -7.42
N PRO A 120 13.25 8.98 -6.13
CA PRO A 120 13.67 9.86 -5.05
C PRO A 120 15.19 10.09 -5.09
N SER A 121 15.62 11.27 -4.66
CA SER A 121 17.05 11.64 -4.61
C SER A 121 17.86 10.85 -3.57
N SER A 122 17.17 10.21 -2.62
CA SER A 122 17.75 9.35 -1.60
C SER A 122 16.90 8.10 -1.40
N VAL A 123 17.55 6.97 -1.14
CA VAL A 123 16.89 5.69 -0.82
C VAL A 123 16.52 5.58 0.66
N GLN A 124 17.16 6.38 1.53
CA GLN A 124 17.01 6.27 2.98
C GLN A 124 15.54 6.38 3.45
N PRO A 125 14.72 7.31 2.92
CA PRO A 125 13.33 7.40 3.34
C PRO A 125 12.49 6.18 2.95
N ILE A 126 12.78 5.56 1.79
CA ILE A 126 12.10 4.33 1.37
C ILE A 126 12.47 3.17 2.31
N LEU A 127 13.75 3.04 2.66
CA LEU A 127 14.20 1.99 3.58
C LEU A 127 13.58 2.16 4.98
N GLU A 128 13.48 3.40 5.47
CA GLU A 128 12.82 3.70 6.73
C GLU A 128 11.31 3.42 6.68
N LEU A 129 10.64 3.74 5.57
CA LEU A 129 9.24 3.38 5.35
C LEU A 129 9.04 1.86 5.41
N VAL A 130 9.85 1.10 4.68
CA VAL A 130 9.80 -0.38 4.66
C VAL A 130 10.06 -0.96 6.06
N ARG A 131 11.02 -0.40 6.80
CA ARG A 131 11.26 -0.79 8.20
C ARG A 131 10.01 -0.56 9.06
N LEU A 132 9.49 0.66 9.08
CA LEU A 132 8.39 1.04 9.96
C LEU A 132 7.08 0.33 9.61
N MET A 133 6.80 0.07 8.33
CA MET A 133 5.61 -0.68 7.94
C MET A 133 5.70 -2.14 8.42
N ARG A 134 6.92 -2.71 8.48
CA ARG A 134 7.18 -4.06 8.99
C ARG A 134 7.28 -4.14 10.51
N ASP A 135 7.50 -3.03 11.20
CA ASP A 135 7.28 -2.93 12.64
C ASP A 135 5.79 -2.99 12.99
N VAL A 136 4.92 -2.45 12.13
CA VAL A 136 3.45 -2.58 12.28
C VAL A 136 2.98 -3.98 11.91
N GLN A 137 3.49 -4.54 10.80
CA GLN A 137 3.10 -5.86 10.31
C GLN A 137 4.32 -6.73 9.98
N SER A 138 4.77 -7.50 10.99
CA SER A 138 6.00 -8.29 10.94
C SER A 138 5.91 -9.59 10.12
N THR A 139 4.71 -10.05 9.79
CA THR A 139 4.49 -11.30 9.05
C THR A 139 3.71 -11.07 7.75
N GLU A 140 3.77 -12.05 6.85
CA GLU A 140 2.99 -12.07 5.60
C GLU A 140 1.66 -12.84 5.78
N SER A 141 1.07 -12.90 6.99
CA SER A 141 -0.20 -13.61 7.24
C SER A 141 -1.41 -12.89 6.65
N ARG A 142 -1.31 -11.56 6.51
CA ARG A 142 -2.29 -10.67 5.89
C ARG A 142 -1.60 -9.86 4.79
N PRO A 143 -2.31 -9.41 3.75
CA PRO A 143 -1.72 -8.57 2.74
C PRO A 143 -1.34 -7.19 3.29
N ILE A 144 -0.28 -6.59 2.73
CA ILE A 144 -0.06 -5.14 2.78
C ILE A 144 -0.63 -4.54 1.49
N LEU A 145 -1.46 -3.51 1.60
CA LEU A 145 -1.96 -2.79 0.44
C LEU A 145 -0.92 -1.76 0.00
N VAL A 146 -0.45 -1.87 -1.24
CA VAL A 146 0.48 -0.90 -1.84
C VAL A 146 -0.19 -0.31 -3.07
N HIS A 147 -0.28 1.02 -3.13
CA HIS A 147 -0.85 1.70 -4.28
C HIS A 147 -0.10 2.99 -4.60
N CYS A 148 -0.25 3.43 -5.86
CA CYS A 148 0.11 4.77 -6.29
C CYS A 148 -1.08 5.32 -7.08
N SER A 149 -0.86 5.87 -8.28
CA SER A 149 -1.96 6.26 -9.16
C SER A 149 -2.44 5.07 -10.02
N ALA A 150 -1.57 4.50 -10.85
CA ALA A 150 -1.90 3.36 -11.70
C ALA A 150 -1.70 1.99 -11.04
N GLY A 151 -0.98 1.93 -9.91
CA GLY A 151 -0.69 0.68 -9.22
C GLY A 151 0.48 -0.14 -9.78
N CYS A 152 1.25 0.40 -10.74
CA CYS A 152 2.33 -0.34 -11.41
C CYS A 152 3.73 0.06 -10.93
N GLY A 153 4.27 1.20 -11.38
CA GLY A 153 5.69 1.55 -11.21
C GLY A 153 6.14 1.69 -9.75
N ARG A 154 5.70 2.74 -9.06
CA ARG A 154 6.07 3.02 -7.65
C ARG A 154 5.61 1.89 -6.71
N THR A 155 4.45 1.32 -7.00
CA THR A 155 3.89 0.17 -6.28
C THR A 155 4.79 -1.05 -6.37
N GLY A 156 5.15 -1.47 -7.59
CA GLY A 156 6.01 -2.62 -7.83
C GLY A 156 7.41 -2.43 -7.23
N THR A 157 7.97 -1.22 -7.30
CA THR A 157 9.24 -0.89 -6.66
C THR A 157 9.19 -1.10 -5.14
N LEU A 158 8.14 -0.62 -4.47
CA LEU A 158 7.97 -0.80 -3.02
C LEU A 158 7.77 -2.27 -2.64
N CYS A 159 6.93 -3.01 -3.36
CA CYS A 159 6.77 -4.45 -3.16
C CYS A 159 8.10 -5.20 -3.34
N SER A 160 8.88 -4.85 -4.36
CA SER A 160 10.18 -5.48 -4.64
C SER A 160 11.20 -5.20 -3.54
N ILE A 161 11.30 -3.95 -3.08
CA ILE A 161 12.25 -3.58 -2.01
C ILE A 161 11.91 -4.34 -0.72
N ASP A 162 10.64 -4.38 -0.33
CA ASP A 162 10.20 -5.10 0.86
C ASP A 162 10.39 -6.62 0.74
N TYR A 163 10.10 -7.20 -0.43
CA TYR A 163 10.35 -8.62 -0.71
C TYR A 163 11.83 -8.99 -0.51
N VAL A 164 12.74 -8.18 -1.08
CA VAL A 164 14.19 -8.40 -0.93
C VAL A 164 14.63 -8.17 0.51
N TRP A 165 14.09 -7.16 1.18
CA TRP A 165 14.36 -6.90 2.59
C TRP A 165 13.94 -8.08 3.48
N ALA A 166 12.80 -8.71 3.19
CA ALA A 166 12.35 -9.90 3.90
C ALA A 166 13.24 -11.13 3.62
N LEU A 167 13.71 -11.33 2.39
CA LEU A 167 14.70 -12.37 2.06
C LEU A 167 16.02 -12.16 2.82
N LEU A 168 16.53 -10.93 2.87
CA LEU A 168 17.73 -10.57 3.62
C LEU A 168 17.57 -10.86 5.11
N ARG A 169 16.46 -10.43 5.72
CA ARG A 169 16.19 -10.66 7.16
C ARG A 169 16.03 -12.12 7.53
N THR A 170 15.51 -12.94 6.62
CA THR A 170 15.29 -14.37 6.86
C THR A 170 16.48 -15.23 6.43
N GLY A 171 17.56 -14.63 5.91
CA GLY A 171 18.72 -15.36 5.41
C GLY A 171 18.41 -16.24 4.20
N LYS A 172 17.35 -15.91 3.44
CA LYS A 172 16.88 -16.67 2.27
C LYS A 172 17.32 -16.07 0.94
N LEU A 173 18.12 -15.00 0.97
CA LEU A 173 18.72 -14.45 -0.24
C LEU A 173 19.76 -15.45 -0.78
N ARG A 174 19.57 -15.91 -2.01
CA ARG A 174 20.44 -16.90 -2.67
C ARG A 174 21.47 -16.21 -3.57
N GLU A 175 22.54 -16.93 -3.90
CA GLU A 175 23.59 -16.40 -4.80
C GLU A 175 23.11 -16.16 -6.23
N ASP A 176 22.13 -16.94 -6.70
CA ASP A 176 21.46 -16.80 -7.99
C ASP A 176 20.34 -15.74 -7.99
N PHE A 177 20.27 -14.91 -6.94
CA PHE A 177 19.25 -13.88 -6.83
C PHE A 177 19.25 -12.91 -8.01
N SER A 178 18.10 -12.80 -8.66
CA SER A 178 17.85 -11.84 -9.73
C SER A 178 16.68 -10.92 -9.38
N LEU A 179 16.99 -9.64 -9.13
CA LEU A 179 15.95 -8.61 -8.96
C LEU A 179 15.09 -8.48 -10.23
N PHE A 180 15.68 -8.71 -11.40
CA PHE A 180 14.97 -8.69 -12.68
C PHE A 180 13.89 -9.78 -12.75
N GLU A 181 14.19 -11.00 -12.28
CA GLU A 181 13.21 -12.09 -12.25
C GLU A 181 12.05 -11.78 -11.30
N ILE A 182 12.33 -11.22 -10.12
CA ILE A 182 11.28 -10.81 -9.18
C ILE A 182 10.36 -9.76 -9.78
N ILE A 183 10.94 -8.73 -10.40
CA ILE A 183 10.15 -7.66 -11.04
C ILE A 183 9.34 -8.23 -12.21
N SER A 184 9.92 -9.12 -13.02
CA SER A 184 9.23 -9.77 -14.13
C SER A 184 8.06 -10.61 -13.65
N ASP A 185 8.24 -11.39 -12.58
CA ASP A 185 7.18 -12.17 -11.95
C ASP A 185 6.06 -11.26 -11.42
N MET A 186 6.41 -10.19 -10.70
CA MET A 186 5.43 -9.23 -10.19
C MET A 186 4.65 -8.53 -11.31
N GLN A 187 5.29 -8.20 -12.43
CA GLN A 187 4.64 -7.62 -13.61
C GLN A 187 3.71 -8.62 -14.32
N LEU A 188 4.12 -9.89 -14.43
CA LEU A 188 3.25 -10.96 -14.96
C LEU A 188 2.01 -11.14 -14.09
N PHE A 189 2.12 -11.06 -12.76
CA PHE A 189 0.95 -11.11 -11.89
C PHE A 189 0.00 -9.92 -12.08
N GLN A 190 0.48 -8.71 -12.41
CA GLN A 190 -0.44 -7.60 -12.70
C GLN A 190 -1.22 -7.75 -14.01
N HIS A 191 -0.73 -8.56 -14.95
CA HIS A 191 -1.36 -8.77 -16.26
C HIS A 191 -2.20 -10.05 -16.36
N TYR A 192 -1.95 -11.05 -15.51
CA TYR A 192 -2.55 -12.39 -15.61
C TYR A 192 -3.29 -12.87 -14.35
N SER A 193 -3.40 -12.05 -13.29
CA SER A 193 -4.03 -12.50 -12.03
C SER A 193 -5.56 -12.36 -12.01
N ASN A 194 -6.18 -13.16 -11.14
CA ASN A 194 -7.59 -13.03 -10.78
C ASN A 194 -7.82 -11.66 -10.14
N ASN A 195 -8.63 -10.83 -10.79
CA ASN A 195 -9.07 -9.54 -10.26
C ASN A 195 -9.73 -9.73 -8.88
N ILE A 196 -9.45 -8.79 -7.97
CA ILE A 196 -10.07 -8.69 -6.64
C ILE A 196 -11.40 -7.93 -6.76
#